data_AF-A0A160TLJ0-F1
#
_entry.id   AF-A0A160TLJ0-F1
#
_cell.length_a   1.000
_cell.length_b   1.000
_cell.length_c   1.000
_cell.angle_alpha   90.00
_cell.angle_beta   90.00
_cell.angle_gamma   90.00
#
_symmetry.space_group_name_H-M   'P 1'
#
loop_
_entity.id
_entity.type
_entity.pdbx_description
1 polymer ?
#
loop_
_entity_poly.entity_id
_entity_poly.type
_entity_poly.pdbx_seq_one_letter_code
_entity_poly.pdbx_strand_id
1 'polypeptide(L)'
;MILAELVPERTTAILARARAYGESRAVCGSHSASAVQAGWMAGSAMFAILGGTPGFQRDLKAAREELVSISSSAPAPDPGQCKMEQGVLAARPW
;
A
#
# COMPACT_ATOMS: atom_id res chain seq x y z
N MET A 1 -0.41 -2.13 3.82
CA MET A 1 -0.94 -2.27 5.19
C MET A 1 -0.68 -0.99 5.97
N ILE A 2 0.58 -0.63 6.28
CA ILE A 2 0.94 0.59 7.04
C ILE A 2 0.27 1.87 6.50
N LEU A 3 0.44 2.18 5.21
CA LEU A 3 -0.17 3.39 4.64
C LEU A 3 -1.70 3.38 4.65
N ALA A 4 -2.32 2.20 4.56
CA ALA A 4 -3.78 2.08 4.64
C ALA A 4 -4.28 2.31 6.08
N GLU A 5 -3.50 1.92 7.10
CA GLU A 5 -3.78 2.21 8.51
C GLU A 5 -3.62 3.71 8.84
N LEU A 6 -2.65 4.35 8.20
CA LEU A 6 -2.36 5.78 8.39
C LEU A 6 -3.33 6.69 7.64
N VAL A 7 -3.83 6.26 6.48
CA VAL A 7 -4.65 7.04 5.55
C VAL A 7 -5.91 6.26 5.17
N PRO A 8 -6.83 6.03 6.14
CA PRO A 8 -7.93 5.08 5.98
C PRO A 8 -8.89 5.44 4.84
N GLU A 9 -9.06 6.72 4.53
CA GLU A 9 -9.88 7.22 3.43
C GLU A 9 -9.35 6.84 2.04
N ARG A 10 -8.08 6.39 1.96
CA ARG A 10 -7.45 5.92 0.71
C ARG A 10 -7.15 4.42 0.70
N THR A 11 -7.65 3.67 1.68
CA THR A 11 -7.37 2.23 1.86
C THR A 11 -7.49 1.44 0.56
N THR A 12 -8.62 1.53 -0.14
CA THR A 12 -8.85 0.77 -1.37
C THR A 12 -7.82 1.09 -2.45
N ALA A 13 -7.50 2.38 -2.66
CA ALA A 13 -6.51 2.79 -3.66
C ALA A 13 -5.10 2.31 -3.30
N ILE A 14 -4.71 2.45 -2.02
CA ILE A 14 -3.41 2.00 -1.52
C ILE A 14 -3.25 0.48 -1.66
N LEU A 15 -4.27 -0.29 -1.29
CA LEU A 15 -4.23 -1.75 -1.39
C LEU A 15 -4.31 -2.24 -2.84
N ALA A 16 -5.06 -1.56 -3.72
CA ALA A 16 -5.05 -1.85 -5.15
C ALA A 16 -3.66 -1.66 -5.76
N ARG A 17 -2.95 -0.60 -5.36
CA ARG A 17 -1.55 -0.38 -5.76
C ARG A 17 -0.61 -1.45 -5.20
N ALA A 18 -0.77 -1.84 -3.94
CA ALA A 18 0.02 -2.90 -3.32
C ALA A 18 -0.14 -4.26 -4.03
N ARG A 19 -1.37 -4.61 -4.41
CA ARG A 19 -1.66 -5.78 -5.27
C ARG A 19 -0.89 -5.67 -6.59
N ALA A 20 -1.04 -4.57 -7.31
CA ALA A 20 -0.42 -4.39 -8.61
C ALA A 20 1.11 -4.52 -8.57
N TYR A 21 1.77 -4.10 -7.48
CA TYR A 21 3.21 -4.35 -7.31
C TYR A 21 3.56 -5.82 -7.31
N GLY A 22 2.82 -6.65 -6.57
CA GLY A 22 3.03 -8.09 -6.57
C GLY A 22 2.76 -8.68 -7.95
N GLU A 23 1.67 -8.27 -8.59
CA GLU A 23 1.27 -8.80 -9.89
C GLU A 23 2.30 -8.48 -10.99
N SER A 24 2.85 -7.27 -10.96
CA SER A 24 3.93 -6.85 -11.84
C SER A 24 5.14 -7.78 -11.76
N ARG A 25 5.46 -8.33 -10.57
CA ARG A 25 6.58 -9.28 -10.41
C ARG A 25 6.32 -10.61 -11.09
N ALA A 26 5.08 -11.06 -11.17
CA ALA A 26 4.73 -12.26 -11.90
C ALA A 26 4.74 -12.04 -13.41
N VAL A 27 4.19 -10.91 -13.87
CA VAL A 27 4.25 -10.51 -15.29
C VAL A 27 5.70 -10.39 -15.77
N CYS A 28 6.58 -9.83 -14.95
CA CYS A 28 8.02 -9.73 -15.21
C CYS A 28 8.75 -11.10 -15.17
N GLY A 29 8.09 -12.17 -14.71
CA GLY A 29 8.69 -13.51 -14.57
C GLY A 29 9.66 -13.66 -13.40
N SER A 30 9.80 -12.64 -12.56
CA SER A 30 10.72 -12.64 -11.40
C SER A 30 10.20 -13.43 -10.20
N HIS A 31 8.88 -13.66 -10.12
CA HIS A 31 8.23 -14.47 -9.09
C HIS A 31 7.09 -15.26 -9.73
N SER A 32 6.78 -16.45 -9.25
CA SER A 32 5.54 -17.14 -9.62
C SER A 32 4.32 -16.44 -9.00
N ALA A 33 3.12 -16.67 -9.54
CA ALA A 33 1.88 -16.17 -8.95
C ALA A 33 1.68 -16.66 -7.50
N SER A 34 2.07 -17.91 -7.21
CA SER A 34 2.02 -18.48 -5.85
C SER A 34 3.00 -17.79 -4.90
N ALA A 35 4.22 -17.45 -5.36
CA ALA A 35 5.20 -16.71 -4.55
C ALA A 35 4.69 -15.30 -4.21
N VAL A 36 4.04 -14.63 -5.16
CA VAL A 36 3.41 -13.32 -4.93
C VAL A 36 2.33 -13.40 -3.85
N GLN A 37 1.41 -14.38 -3.96
CA GLN A 37 0.34 -14.58 -2.97
C GLN A 37 0.90 -14.90 -1.58
N ALA A 38 1.90 -15.78 -1.50
CA ALA A 38 2.60 -16.08 -0.25
C ALA A 38 3.25 -14.83 0.35
N GLY A 39 3.85 -13.97 -0.47
CA GLY A 39 4.42 -12.70 -0.05
C GLY A 39 3.40 -11.73 0.55
N TRP A 40 2.20 -11.63 -0.04
CA TRP A 40 1.10 -10.83 0.52
C TRP A 40 0.65 -11.36 1.89
N MET A 41 0.50 -12.67 2.04
CA MET A 41 0.14 -13.30 3.32
C MET A 41 1.23 -13.09 4.38
N ALA A 42 2.49 -13.32 4.03
CA ALA A 42 3.62 -13.14 4.94
C ALA A 42 3.75 -11.68 5.41
N GLY A 43 3.65 -10.71 4.50
CA GLY A 43 3.66 -9.29 4.83
C GLY A 43 2.49 -8.88 5.74
N SER A 44 1.31 -9.48 5.53
CA SER A 44 0.12 -9.24 6.34
C SER A 44 0.28 -9.78 7.77
N ALA A 45 0.80 -11.00 7.89
CA ALA A 45 1.13 -11.59 9.19
C ALA A 45 2.18 -10.78 9.94
N MET A 46 3.24 -10.34 9.24
CA MET A 46 4.28 -9.51 9.83
C MET A 46 3.73 -8.17 10.34
N PHE A 47 2.87 -7.50 9.57
CA PHE A 47 2.21 -6.28 10.02
C PHE A 47 1.37 -6.51 11.30
N ALA A 48 0.62 -7.61 11.36
CA ALA A 48 -0.18 -7.94 12.55
C ALA A 48 0.70 -8.19 13.79
N ILE A 49 1.82 -8.92 13.61
CA ILE A 49 2.79 -9.19 14.69
C ILE A 49 3.42 -7.87 15.16
N LEU A 50 3.94 -7.06 14.23
CA LEU A 50 4.58 -5.79 14.55
C LEU A 50 3.60 -4.81 15.20
N GLY A 51 2.32 -4.85 14.83
CA GLY A 51 1.25 -4.10 15.47
C GLY A 51 1.18 -4.28 16.99
N GLY A 52 1.60 -5.42 17.53
CA GLY A 52 1.65 -5.64 18.98
C GLY A 52 2.87 -5.03 19.69
N THR A 53 3.84 -4.50 18.94
CA THR A 53 5.13 -4.07 19.51
C THR A 53 5.13 -2.58 19.88
N PRO A 54 5.70 -2.19 21.05
CA PRO A 54 5.75 -0.78 21.45
C PRO A 54 6.54 0.10 20.48
N GLY A 55 7.58 -0.44 19.83
CA GLY A 55 8.37 0.31 18.85
C GLY A 55 7.54 0.72 17.64
N PHE A 56 6.89 -0.25 17.02
CA PHE A 56 6.04 -0.01 15.85
C PHE A 56 4.88 0.94 16.14
N GLN A 57 4.26 0.84 17.33
CA GLN A 57 3.18 1.76 17.73
C GLN A 57 3.66 3.21 17.91
N ARG A 58 4.87 3.42 18.45
CA ARG A 58 5.47 4.76 18.52
C ARG A 58 5.69 5.33 17.13
N ASP A 59 6.25 4.54 16.23
CA ASP A 59 6.56 4.98 14.87
C ASP A 59 5.28 5.24 14.05
N LEU A 60 4.24 4.40 14.21
CA LEU A 60 2.92 4.63 13.62
C LEU A 60 2.29 5.94 14.10
N LYS A 61 2.40 6.25 15.40
CA LYS A 61 1.91 7.51 15.96
C LYS A 61 2.66 8.71 15.38
N ALA A 62 4.00 8.63 15.33
CA ALA A 62 4.83 9.70 14.76
C ALA A 62 4.50 9.94 13.28
N ALA A 63 4.40 8.87 12.48
CA ALA A 63 4.02 8.97 11.07
C ALA A 63 2.62 9.56 10.87
N ARG A 64 1.67 9.27 11.77
CA ARG A 64 0.33 9.88 11.74
C ARG A 64 0.39 11.39 11.97
N GLU A 65 1.20 11.83 12.93
CA GLU A 65 1.41 13.26 13.22
C GLU A 65 2.06 13.98 12.03
N GLU A 66 3.06 13.36 11.40
CA GLU A 66 3.68 13.88 10.17
C GLU A 66 2.66 14.06 9.04
N LEU A 67 1.83 13.04 8.79
CA LEU A 67 0.81 13.09 7.74
C LEU A 67 -0.24 14.17 8.00
N VAL A 68 -0.69 14.34 9.25
CA VAL A 68 -1.60 15.42 9.63
C VAL A 68 -0.96 16.78 9.35
N SER A 69 0.32 16.95 9.68
CA SER A 69 1.04 18.23 9.51
C SER A 69 1.16 18.66 8.05
N ILE A 70 1.20 17.72 7.11
CA ILE A 70 1.34 18.00 5.67
C ILE A 70 0.01 17.92 4.90
N SER A 71 -1.05 17.38 5.50
CA SER A 71 -2.32 17.11 4.80
C SER A 71 -2.95 18.36 4.15
N SER A 72 -2.73 19.54 4.71
CA SER A 72 -3.26 20.82 4.22
C SER A 72 -2.32 21.56 3.26
N SER A 73 -1.05 21.18 3.19
CA SER A 73 -0.01 21.86 2.40
C SER A 73 0.54 21.00 1.26
N ALA A 74 0.27 19.70 1.26
CA ALA A 74 0.69 18.80 0.19
C ALA A 74 0.03 19.21 -1.14
N PRO A 75 0.82 19.34 -2.23
CA PRO A 75 0.27 19.64 -3.54
C PRO A 75 -0.67 18.53 -3.98
N ALA A 76 -1.81 18.91 -4.56
CA ALA A 76 -2.73 17.95 -5.16
C ALA A 76 -2.01 17.20 -6.30
N PRO A 77 -2.18 15.88 -6.42
CA PRO A 77 -1.62 15.13 -7.55
C PRO A 77 -2.35 15.54 -8.83
N ASP A 78 -1.67 15.39 -9.97
CA ASP A 78 -2.28 15.64 -11.28
C ASP A 78 -3.50 14.71 -11.51
N PRO A 79 -4.72 15.26 -11.70
CA PRO A 79 -5.91 14.44 -11.94
C PRO A 79 -5.80 13.55 -13.18
N GLY A 80 -5.07 14.00 -14.21
CA GLY A 80 -4.84 13.23 -15.43
C GLY A 80 -4.06 11.94 -15.14
N GLN A 81 -2.93 12.07 -14.44
CA GLN A 81 -2.13 10.94 -13.98
C GLN A 81 -2.92 10.00 -13.06
N CYS A 82 -3.66 10.53 -12.08
CA CYS A 82 -4.47 9.70 -11.18
C CYS A 82 -5.50 8.85 -11.95
N LYS A 83 -6.17 9.43 -12.96
CA LYS A 83 -7.14 8.71 -13.79
C LYS A 83 -6.47 7.61 -14.61
N MET A 84 -5.32 7.87 -15.22
CA MET A 84 -4.57 6.86 -15.96
C MET A 84 -4.12 5.71 -15.06
N GLU A 85 -3.57 6.04 -13.88
CA GLU A 85 -3.15 5.03 -12.91
C GLU A 85 -4.33 4.15 -12.48
N GLN A 86 -5.48 4.75 -12.15
CA GLN A 86 -6.68 3.99 -11.80
C GLN A 86 -7.11 3.04 -12.93
N GLY A 87 -7.03 3.47 -14.19
CA GLY A 87 -7.33 2.62 -15.34
C GLY A 87 -6.41 1.41 -15.42
N VAL A 88 -5.10 1.59 -15.21
CA VAL A 88 -4.12 0.49 -15.20
C VAL A 88 -4.35 -0.44 -14.01
N LEU A 89 -4.62 0.11 -12.83
CA LEU A 89 -4.85 -0.66 -11.60
C LEU A 89 -6.17 -1.45 -11.60
N ALA A 90 -7.11 -1.13 -12.49
CA ALA A 90 -8.35 -1.88 -12.66
C ALA A 90 -8.12 -3.22 -13.41
N ALA A 91 -7.08 -3.31 -14.23
CA ALA A 91 -6.74 -4.55 -14.91
C ALA A 91 -6.20 -5.60 -13.91
N ARG A 92 -6.59 -6.86 -14.12
CA ARG A 92 -6.06 -8.00 -13.37
C ARG A 92 -5.47 -9.01 -14.36
N PRO A 93 -4.19 -9.40 -14.22
CA PRO A 93 -3.58 -10.39 -15.08
C PRO A 93 -4.07 -11.82 -14.82
N TRP A 94 -4.72 -12.07 -13.66
CA TRP A 94 -5.43 -13.29 -13.29
C TRP A 94 -6.47 -13.00 -12.20
#